data_AF-A0A8S4FXE5-F1
#
_entry.id   AF-A0A8S4FXE5-F1
#
_cell.length_a   1.000
_cell.length_b   1.000
_cell.length_c   1.000
_cell.angle_alpha   90.00
_cell.angle_beta   90.00
_cell.angle_gamma   90.00
#
_symmetry.space_group_name_H-M   'P 1'
#
loop_
_entity.id
_entity.type
_entity.pdbx_description
1 polymer ?
#
loop_
_entity_poly.entity_id
_entity_poly.type
_entity_poly.pdbx_seq_one_letter_code
_entity_poly.pdbx_strand_id
1 'polypeptide(L)'
;MSPCVKSIYSEPLKPTYMPVFLTKKERKKLRRQSRREAWKEEQEKVRLGLEAPPEPKLSKKLRREAWKEEQEKVRLGLEAPPEPKLRISNLMRALGTEAVQDPTAIEAKVREQIAKRQKTHLDANQARALTAEQKKEKVDRKIREDTTMGVHVAVYRIKDLFECASAKFKVERNANQLHMTGCVLLHRGCCVVAVEGGPKQHAKYKRLMLHRIKWEEDKVKDADGNEVPNECRLVWEGVVQQRAFQEIKFKVVPTEKQAREHFQKHNVEHYWDLAYSAAVLGSGLDEP
;
A
#
# COMPACT_ATOMS: atom_id res chain seq x y z
N MET A 1 0.92 53.64 -10.13
CA MET A 1 1.38 52.36 -9.54
C MET A 1 0.29 51.34 -9.76
N SER A 2 0.47 50.40 -10.68
CA SER A 2 -0.48 49.30 -10.85
C SER A 2 -0.41 48.39 -9.61
N PRO A 3 -1.55 47.95 -9.06
CA PRO A 3 -1.54 47.02 -7.93
C PRO A 3 -0.84 45.73 -8.37
N CYS A 4 0.17 45.33 -7.60
CA CYS A 4 0.85 44.06 -7.78
C CYS A 4 -0.18 42.95 -7.56
N VAL A 5 -0.65 42.33 -8.65
CA VAL A 5 -1.47 41.11 -8.60
C VAL A 5 -0.57 40.01 -8.07
N LYS A 6 -0.54 39.87 -6.74
CA LYS A 6 0.11 38.72 -6.10
C LYS A 6 -0.67 37.49 -6.56
N SER A 7 -0.05 36.68 -7.42
CA SER A 7 -0.53 35.34 -7.74
C SER A 7 -0.83 34.63 -6.42
N ILE A 8 -2.04 34.11 -6.29
CA ILE A 8 -2.54 33.51 -5.05
C ILE A 8 -1.76 32.23 -4.71
N TYR A 9 -1.03 31.65 -5.66
CA TYR A 9 -0.19 30.47 -5.47
C TYR A 9 1.03 30.54 -6.41
N SER A 10 2.20 30.83 -5.86
CA SER A 10 3.48 30.89 -6.59
C SER A 10 4.21 29.54 -6.62
N GLU A 11 3.49 28.43 -6.71
CA GLU A 11 4.06 27.11 -6.97
C GLU A 11 3.53 26.60 -8.31
N PRO A 12 4.39 26.05 -9.19
CA PRO A 12 3.92 25.39 -10.39
C PRO A 12 3.01 24.23 -9.97
N LEU A 13 1.71 24.35 -10.24
CA LEU A 13 0.74 23.29 -10.02
C LEU A 13 1.30 22.02 -10.66
N LYS A 14 1.69 21.04 -9.83
CA LYS A 14 2.13 19.74 -10.36
C LYS A 14 1.02 19.24 -11.29
N PRO A 15 1.35 18.73 -12.48
CA PRO A 15 0.34 18.29 -13.44
C PRO A 15 -0.56 17.27 -12.77
N THR A 16 -1.83 17.62 -12.59
CA THR A 16 -2.82 16.73 -11.99
C THR A 16 -3.09 15.61 -12.97
N TYR A 17 -2.53 14.43 -12.70
CA TYR A 17 -2.79 13.25 -13.52
C TYR A 17 -4.21 12.75 -13.23
N MET A 18 -5.13 12.97 -14.17
CA MET A 18 -6.45 12.35 -14.10
C MET A 18 -6.35 10.86 -14.41
N PRO A 19 -6.71 9.96 -13.47
CA PRO A 19 -6.67 8.53 -13.73
C PRO A 19 -7.66 8.16 -14.83
N VAL A 20 -7.17 7.52 -15.89
CA VAL A 20 -7.99 7.07 -17.02
C VAL A 20 -8.67 5.74 -16.65
N PHE A 21 -10.01 5.74 -16.63
CA PHE A 21 -10.80 4.55 -16.40
C PHE A 21 -11.36 4.00 -17.71
N LEU A 22 -11.06 2.74 -18.01
CA LEU A 22 -11.57 2.03 -19.18
C LEU A 22 -12.78 1.18 -18.82
N THR A 23 -13.78 1.16 -19.70
CA THR A 23 -14.91 0.24 -19.66
C THR A 23 -14.46 -1.20 -19.85
N LYS A 24 -15.31 -2.18 -19.46
CA LYS A 24 -15.03 -3.61 -19.66
C LYS A 24 -14.77 -3.95 -21.14
N LYS A 25 -15.49 -3.30 -22.08
CA LYS A 25 -15.33 -3.51 -23.52
C LYS A 25 -13.97 -3.02 -24.02
N GLU A 26 -13.54 -1.84 -23.58
CA GLU A 26 -12.24 -1.27 -23.95
C GLU A 26 -11.08 -2.07 -23.35
N ARG A 27 -11.16 -2.47 -22.07
CA ARG A 27 -10.17 -3.37 -21.45
C ARG A 27 -10.04 -4.68 -22.24
N LYS A 28 -11.15 -5.25 -22.71
CA LYS A 28 -11.16 -6.46 -23.54
C LYS A 28 -10.53 -6.21 -24.92
N LYS A 29 -10.79 -5.06 -25.54
CA LYS A 29 -10.19 -4.64 -26.82
C LYS A 29 -8.69 -4.46 -26.67
N LEU A 30 -8.24 -3.70 -25.67
CA LEU A 30 -6.83 -3.45 -25.36
C LEU A 30 -6.09 -4.77 -25.10
N ARG A 31 -6.60 -5.64 -24.23
CA ARG A 31 -6.01 -6.97 -23.99
C ARG A 31 -5.90 -7.82 -25.25
N ARG A 32 -6.90 -7.77 -26.15
CA ARG A 32 -6.86 -8.51 -27.42
C ARG A 32 -5.79 -7.94 -28.36
N GLN A 33 -5.65 -6.62 -28.39
CA GLN A 33 -4.65 -5.92 -29.18
C GLN A 33 -3.24 -6.20 -28.66
N SER A 34 -2.97 -6.04 -27.35
CA SER A 34 -1.66 -6.34 -26.76
C SER A 34 -1.25 -7.80 -26.97
N ARG A 35 -2.21 -8.74 -26.95
CA ARG A 35 -1.95 -10.15 -27.30
C ARG A 35 -1.61 -10.35 -28.78
N ARG A 36 -2.24 -9.59 -29.67
CA ARG A 36 -1.96 -9.63 -31.11
C ARG A 36 -0.61 -9.00 -31.42
N GLU A 37 -0.25 -7.92 -30.74
CA GLU A 37 1.04 -7.24 -30.86
C GLU A 37 2.17 -8.12 -30.33
N ALA A 38 2.04 -8.69 -29.13
CA ALA A 38 3.02 -9.64 -28.60
C ALA A 38 3.24 -10.83 -29.55
N TRP A 39 2.17 -11.35 -30.16
CA TRP A 39 2.27 -12.41 -31.16
C TRP A 39 2.95 -11.95 -32.46
N LYS A 40 2.72 -10.72 -32.90
CA LYS A 40 3.43 -10.14 -34.06
C LYS A 40 4.91 -9.90 -33.75
N GLU A 41 5.24 -9.40 -32.57
CA GLU A 41 6.61 -9.16 -32.11
C GLU A 41 7.39 -10.48 -32.05
N GLU A 42 6.78 -11.55 -31.53
CA GLU A 42 7.32 -12.91 -31.58
C GLU A 42 7.57 -13.35 -33.04
N GLN A 43 6.63 -13.12 -33.96
CA GLN A 43 6.83 -13.39 -35.40
C GLN A 43 7.92 -12.52 -36.05
N GLU A 44 8.13 -11.29 -35.58
CA GLU A 44 9.18 -10.38 -36.09
C GLU A 44 10.57 -10.74 -35.56
N LYS A 45 10.70 -11.11 -34.28
CA LYS A 45 11.96 -11.66 -33.72
C LYS A 45 12.41 -12.89 -34.47
N VAL A 46 11.44 -13.70 -34.86
CA VAL A 46 11.61 -14.88 -35.69
C VAL A 46 12.06 -14.53 -37.11
N ARG A 47 11.44 -13.51 -37.72
CA ARG A 47 11.83 -13.02 -39.05
C ARG A 47 13.24 -12.42 -39.05
N LEU A 48 13.67 -11.80 -37.95
CA LEU A 48 15.02 -11.28 -37.74
C LEU A 48 16.03 -12.36 -37.33
N GLY A 49 15.60 -13.60 -37.06
CA GLY A 49 16.47 -14.71 -36.63
C GLY A 49 16.98 -14.62 -35.19
N LEU A 50 16.38 -13.77 -34.34
CA LEU A 50 16.72 -13.61 -32.92
C LEU A 50 16.07 -14.68 -32.03
N GLU A 51 14.91 -15.20 -32.45
CA GLU A 51 14.24 -16.36 -31.86
C GLU A 51 13.99 -17.38 -32.96
N ALA A 52 14.05 -18.68 -32.63
CA ALA A 52 13.71 -19.73 -33.58
C ALA A 52 12.22 -19.59 -33.97
N PRO A 53 11.87 -19.67 -35.27
CA PRO A 53 10.48 -19.61 -35.71
C PRO A 53 9.57 -20.53 -34.90
N PRO A 54 8.50 -20.03 -34.24
CA PRO A 54 7.48 -20.90 -33.71
C PRO A 54 6.91 -21.67 -34.90
N GLU A 55 6.81 -22.98 -34.77
CA GLU A 55 6.34 -23.86 -35.82
C GLU A 55 5.08 -23.27 -36.49
N PRO A 56 5.14 -22.95 -37.79
CA PRO A 56 4.09 -22.16 -38.42
C PRO A 56 2.73 -22.90 -38.42
N LYS A 57 1.62 -22.15 -38.29
CA LYS A 57 0.26 -22.67 -38.59
C LYS A 57 0.08 -22.75 -40.10
N LEU A 58 0.68 -23.76 -40.69
CA LEU A 58 0.88 -23.83 -42.12
C LEU A 58 -0.44 -24.08 -42.91
N SER A 59 -0.51 -23.71 -44.20
CA SER A 59 -1.46 -24.35 -45.13
C SER A 59 -1.25 -25.88 -45.08
N LYS A 60 -2.26 -26.73 -45.32
CA LYS A 60 -2.11 -28.22 -45.23
C LYS A 60 -0.81 -28.75 -45.85
N LYS A 61 -0.34 -28.14 -46.95
CA LYS A 61 0.91 -28.46 -47.64
C LYS A 61 2.15 -28.10 -46.82
N LEU A 62 2.28 -26.82 -46.48
CA LEU A 62 3.35 -26.29 -45.64
C LEU A 62 3.33 -27.05 -44.26
N ARG A 63 2.14 -27.46 -43.76
CA ARG A 63 1.92 -28.16 -42.46
C ARG A 63 2.57 -29.53 -42.44
N ARG A 64 2.67 -30.11 -43.63
CA ARG A 64 3.32 -31.37 -43.89
C ARG A 64 4.84 -31.22 -44.04
N GLU A 65 5.32 -30.05 -44.47
CA GLU A 65 6.74 -29.78 -44.68
C GLU A 65 7.44 -29.44 -43.35
N ALA A 66 6.90 -28.56 -42.52
CA ALA A 66 7.49 -28.32 -41.19
C ALA A 66 7.41 -29.56 -40.29
N TRP A 67 6.30 -30.32 -40.35
CA TRP A 67 6.20 -31.60 -39.65
C TRP A 67 7.22 -32.63 -40.17
N LYS A 68 7.55 -32.59 -41.47
CA LYS A 68 8.63 -33.40 -42.03
C LYS A 68 9.99 -32.93 -41.54
N GLU A 69 10.25 -31.63 -41.47
CA GLU A 69 11.51 -31.09 -40.94
C GLU A 69 11.69 -31.37 -39.45
N GLU A 70 10.64 -31.27 -38.63
CA GLU A 70 10.66 -31.70 -37.23
C GLU A 70 10.85 -33.21 -37.12
N GLN A 71 10.14 -34.00 -37.93
CA GLN A 71 10.36 -35.45 -37.98
C GLN A 71 11.76 -35.80 -38.49
N GLU A 72 12.35 -35.00 -39.37
CA GLU A 72 13.70 -35.16 -39.88
C GLU A 72 14.73 -34.76 -38.83
N LYS A 73 14.53 -33.68 -38.06
CA LYS A 73 15.39 -33.31 -36.91
C LYS A 73 15.32 -34.33 -35.79
N VAL A 74 14.13 -34.85 -35.50
CA VAL A 74 13.90 -35.95 -34.56
C VAL A 74 14.49 -37.26 -35.09
N ARG A 75 14.38 -37.54 -36.39
CA ARG A 75 14.97 -38.72 -37.06
C ARG A 75 16.49 -38.64 -37.15
N LEU A 76 17.05 -37.44 -37.29
CA LEU A 76 18.49 -37.15 -37.27
C LEU A 76 19.04 -37.04 -35.83
N GLY A 77 18.17 -37.08 -34.81
CA GLY A 77 18.54 -37.18 -33.39
C GLY A 77 19.00 -35.88 -32.73
N LEU A 78 18.77 -34.72 -33.34
CA LEU A 78 19.19 -33.42 -32.81
C LEU A 78 18.23 -32.82 -31.76
N GLU A 79 16.93 -33.15 -31.85
CA GLU A 79 15.91 -32.70 -30.90
C GLU A 79 15.07 -33.88 -30.40
N ALA A 80 14.77 -33.89 -29.09
CA ALA A 80 13.86 -34.85 -28.50
C ALA A 80 12.41 -34.46 -28.83
N PRO A 81 11.55 -35.41 -29.22
CA PRO A 81 10.14 -35.13 -29.50
C PRO A 81 9.49 -34.35 -28.34
N PRO A 82 8.74 -33.28 -28.61
CA PRO A 82 8.07 -32.53 -27.56
C PRO A 82 7.10 -33.47 -26.83
N GLU A 83 7.33 -33.64 -25.52
CA GLU A 83 6.55 -34.59 -24.75
C GLU A 83 5.05 -34.23 -24.78
N PRO A 84 4.16 -35.20 -25.06
CA PRO A 84 2.73 -34.93 -25.12
C PRO A 84 2.24 -34.42 -23.76
N LYS A 85 1.38 -33.40 -23.77
CA LYS A 85 0.82 -32.81 -22.55
C LYS A 85 -0.21 -33.74 -21.92
N LEU A 86 0.27 -34.75 -21.21
CA LEU A 86 -0.58 -35.71 -20.53
C LEU A 86 -1.16 -35.07 -19.26
N ARG A 87 -2.42 -35.41 -18.96
CA ARG A 87 -3.06 -35.19 -17.66
C ARG A 87 -3.46 -36.56 -17.17
N ILE A 88 -3.54 -36.76 -15.86
CA ILE A 88 -4.02 -38.05 -15.29
C ILE A 88 -5.40 -38.40 -15.87
N SER A 89 -6.27 -37.40 -16.05
CA SER A 89 -7.58 -37.56 -16.73
C SER A 89 -7.50 -37.99 -18.20
N ASN A 90 -6.42 -37.64 -18.90
CA ASN A 90 -6.23 -37.93 -20.32
C ASN A 90 -5.31 -39.14 -20.55
N LEU A 91 -4.82 -39.76 -19.48
CA LEU A 91 -3.78 -40.79 -19.50
C LEU A 91 -4.27 -42.07 -20.18
N MET A 92 -5.37 -42.64 -19.68
CA MET A 92 -5.95 -43.88 -20.20
C MET A 92 -6.41 -43.74 -21.65
N ARG A 93 -6.85 -42.54 -22.05
CA ARG A 93 -7.27 -42.25 -23.43
C ARG A 93 -6.09 -42.07 -24.38
N ALA A 94 -4.95 -41.55 -23.90
CA ALA A 94 -3.81 -41.21 -24.75
C ALA A 94 -2.83 -42.38 -24.94
N LEU A 95 -2.67 -43.23 -23.93
CA LEU A 95 -1.66 -44.32 -23.94
C LEU A 95 -2.28 -45.73 -24.01
N GLY A 96 -3.61 -45.86 -24.05
CA GLY A 96 -4.34 -47.05 -24.50
C GLY A 96 -3.82 -48.40 -23.97
N THR A 97 -3.06 -49.12 -24.80
CA THR A 97 -2.50 -50.44 -24.49
C THR A 97 -1.21 -50.39 -23.65
N GLU A 98 -0.42 -49.32 -23.75
CA GLU A 98 0.83 -49.14 -22.98
C GLU A 98 0.55 -48.80 -21.52
N ALA A 99 -0.51 -48.03 -21.25
CA ALA A 99 -0.94 -47.69 -19.89
C ALA A 99 -1.45 -48.89 -19.08
N VAL A 100 -1.84 -49.99 -19.74
CA VAL A 100 -2.34 -51.22 -19.09
C VAL A 100 -1.19 -52.13 -18.66
N GLN A 101 -0.04 -52.07 -19.33
CA GLN A 101 1.11 -52.93 -19.02
C GLN A 101 1.83 -52.45 -17.76
N ASP A 102 2.12 -51.15 -17.65
CA ASP A 102 2.82 -50.56 -16.49
C ASP A 102 2.11 -49.27 -16.00
N PRO A 103 0.97 -49.39 -15.30
CA PRO A 103 0.17 -48.23 -14.90
C PRO A 103 0.95 -47.28 -13.97
N THR A 104 1.76 -47.82 -13.07
CA THR A 104 2.51 -47.05 -12.07
C THR A 104 3.64 -46.22 -12.70
N ALA A 105 4.38 -46.77 -13.67
CA ALA A 105 5.52 -46.09 -14.30
C ALA A 105 5.05 -44.94 -15.21
N ILE A 106 3.97 -45.16 -15.96
CA ILE A 106 3.37 -44.15 -16.82
C ILE A 106 2.71 -43.05 -15.96
N GLU A 107 2.03 -43.41 -14.87
CA GLU A 107 1.49 -42.43 -13.94
C GLU A 107 2.60 -41.57 -13.31
N ALA A 108 3.74 -42.17 -12.92
CA ALA A 108 4.88 -41.45 -12.38
C ALA A 108 5.44 -40.41 -13.37
N LYS A 109 5.61 -40.77 -14.65
CA LYS A 109 6.05 -39.83 -15.71
C LYS A 109 5.05 -38.68 -15.90
N VAL A 110 3.75 -38.96 -15.91
CA VAL A 110 2.73 -37.90 -16.04
C VAL A 110 2.70 -37.01 -14.81
N ARG A 111 2.86 -37.57 -13.61
CA ARG A 111 3.01 -36.79 -12.37
C ARG A 111 4.25 -35.91 -12.42
N GLU A 112 5.37 -36.40 -12.94
CA GLU A 112 6.59 -35.61 -13.14
C GLU A 112 6.37 -34.46 -14.14
N GLN A 113 5.71 -34.70 -15.27
CA GLN A 113 5.35 -33.62 -16.21
C GLN A 113 4.39 -32.59 -15.62
N ILE A 114 3.44 -33.03 -14.79
CA ILE A 114 2.55 -32.13 -14.05
C ILE A 114 3.35 -31.32 -13.04
N ALA A 115 4.24 -31.97 -12.28
CA ALA A 115 5.10 -31.34 -11.30
C ALA A 115 6.06 -30.34 -11.95
N LYS A 116 6.65 -30.66 -13.11
CA LYS A 116 7.50 -29.76 -13.89
C LYS A 116 6.72 -28.51 -14.33
N ARG A 117 5.50 -28.67 -14.85
CA ARG A 117 4.62 -27.54 -15.21
C ARG A 117 4.24 -26.70 -14.00
N GLN A 118 3.91 -27.35 -12.89
CA GLN A 118 3.59 -26.67 -11.64
C GLN A 118 4.79 -25.90 -11.12
N LYS A 119 5.97 -26.51 -11.14
CA LYS A 119 7.25 -25.89 -10.76
C LYS A 119 7.55 -24.67 -11.64
N THR A 120 7.52 -24.79 -12.96
CA THR A 120 7.73 -23.63 -13.85
C THR A 120 6.74 -22.50 -13.60
N HIS A 121 5.47 -22.80 -13.28
CA HIS A 121 4.49 -21.79 -12.91
C HIS A 121 4.79 -21.14 -11.56
N LEU A 122 5.20 -21.92 -10.55
CA LEU A 122 5.60 -21.42 -9.24
C LEU A 122 6.87 -20.59 -9.33
N ASP A 123 7.89 -21.06 -10.05
CA ASP A 123 9.15 -20.36 -10.29
C ASP A 123 8.88 -19.00 -10.99
N ALA A 124 8.01 -18.98 -12.01
CA ALA A 124 7.60 -17.73 -12.68
C ALA A 124 6.78 -16.79 -11.76
N ASN A 125 6.04 -17.33 -10.78
CA ASN A 125 5.35 -16.52 -9.78
C ASN A 125 6.31 -15.99 -8.73
N GLN A 126 7.29 -16.79 -8.30
CA GLN A 126 8.34 -16.41 -7.38
C GLN A 126 9.23 -15.33 -8.00
N ALA A 127 9.62 -15.48 -9.27
CA ALA A 127 10.40 -14.47 -9.99
C ALA A 127 9.65 -13.12 -10.12
N ARG A 128 8.32 -13.14 -10.22
CA ARG A 128 7.47 -11.93 -10.24
C ARG A 128 7.09 -11.42 -8.84
N ALA A 129 7.31 -12.22 -7.80
CA ALA A 129 6.96 -11.84 -6.46
C ALA A 129 7.92 -10.74 -6.00
N LEU A 130 7.36 -9.59 -5.61
CA LEU A 130 8.14 -8.53 -4.99
C LEU A 130 8.84 -9.08 -3.75
N THR A 131 10.12 -8.73 -3.58
CA THR A 131 10.86 -9.04 -2.35
C THR A 131 10.18 -8.38 -1.14
N ALA A 132 10.46 -8.85 0.07
CA ALA A 132 9.87 -8.26 1.28
C ALA A 132 10.19 -6.76 1.39
N GLU A 133 11.41 -6.36 1.02
CA GLU A 133 11.86 -4.98 0.98
C GLU A 133 11.10 -4.16 -0.07
N GLN A 134 10.96 -4.66 -1.30
CA GLN A 134 10.18 -3.99 -2.34
C GLN A 134 8.69 -3.84 -1.97
N LYS A 135 8.12 -4.82 -1.26
CA LYS A 135 6.76 -4.72 -0.72
C LYS A 135 6.66 -3.61 0.31
N LYS A 136 7.62 -3.53 1.24
CA LYS A 136 7.68 -2.47 2.24
C LYS A 136 7.82 -1.11 1.58
N GLU A 137 8.75 -0.94 0.65
CA GLU A 137 8.95 0.32 -0.07
C GLU A 137 7.71 0.73 -0.88
N LYS A 138 7.00 -0.22 -1.51
CA LYS A 138 5.74 0.07 -2.21
C LYS A 138 4.64 0.54 -1.27
N VAL A 139 4.57 -0.02 -0.05
CA VAL A 139 3.63 0.42 1.00
C VAL A 139 4.04 1.80 1.53
N ASP A 140 5.33 1.98 1.83
CA ASP A 140 5.91 3.22 2.32
C ASP A 140 5.68 4.35 1.31
N ARG A 141 5.92 4.13 0.02
CA ARG A 141 5.61 5.09 -1.06
C ARG A 141 4.13 5.47 -1.10
N LYS A 142 3.24 4.48 -0.97
CA LYS A 142 1.78 4.71 -0.92
C LYS A 142 1.35 5.52 0.30
N ILE A 143 2.06 5.42 1.42
CA ILE A 143 1.78 6.17 2.65
C ILE A 143 2.46 7.55 2.64
N ARG A 144 3.66 7.65 2.06
CA ARG A 144 4.54 8.82 2.02
C ARG A 144 4.02 9.93 1.09
N GLU A 145 3.05 9.65 0.24
CA GLU A 145 2.50 10.61 -0.72
C GLU A 145 1.06 11.01 -0.36
N ASP A 146 0.90 12.21 0.22
CA ASP A 146 0.01 13.30 -0.25
C ASP A 146 0.11 14.51 0.72
N THR A 147 1.07 15.41 0.52
CA THR A 147 1.09 16.75 1.17
C THR A 147 1.18 17.88 0.13
N THR A 148 0.96 17.57 -1.14
CA THR A 148 1.14 18.51 -2.26
C THR A 148 0.10 19.62 -2.27
N MET A 149 -1.12 19.32 -1.81
CA MET A 149 -2.23 20.30 -1.78
C MET A 149 -2.30 21.08 -0.46
N GLY A 150 -1.41 20.78 0.50
CA GLY A 150 -1.44 21.26 1.87
C GLY A 150 -1.21 20.14 2.87
N VAL A 151 -0.92 20.53 4.11
CA VAL A 151 -0.69 19.63 5.23
C VAL A 151 -1.94 19.62 6.08
N HIS A 152 -2.56 18.45 6.24
CA HIS A 152 -3.66 18.31 7.19
C HIS A 152 -3.10 18.26 8.61
N VAL A 153 -3.76 18.93 9.53
CA VAL A 153 -3.40 18.98 10.94
C VAL A 153 -4.62 18.61 11.76
N ALA A 154 -4.41 17.81 12.81
CA ALA A 154 -5.42 17.48 13.79
C ALA A 154 -4.81 17.62 15.18
N VAL A 155 -5.56 18.27 16.06
CA VAL A 155 -5.20 18.50 17.46
C VAL A 155 -6.18 17.73 18.33
N TYR A 156 -5.67 16.77 19.09
CA TYR A 156 -6.43 15.99 20.04
C TYR A 156 -6.10 16.43 21.46
N ARG A 157 -7.10 16.45 22.32
CA ARG A 157 -6.97 16.65 23.77
C ARG A 157 -7.27 15.34 24.47
N ILE A 158 -6.43 14.98 25.43
CA ILE A 158 -6.58 13.81 26.31
C ILE A 158 -6.42 14.30 27.75
N LYS A 159 -7.22 13.79 28.70
CA LYS A 159 -7.11 14.21 30.11
C LYS A 159 -5.78 13.79 30.71
N ASP A 160 -5.42 12.52 30.55
CA ASP A 160 -4.12 12.00 30.98
C ASP A 160 -3.54 10.98 30.01
N LEU A 161 -2.24 11.08 29.76
CA LEU A 161 -1.46 10.16 28.93
C LEU A 161 -0.13 9.77 29.62
N PHE A 162 0.04 10.12 30.90
CA PHE A 162 1.25 9.80 31.66
C PHE A 162 1.30 8.32 32.05
N GLU A 163 0.22 7.79 32.61
CA GLU A 163 0.19 6.45 33.21
C GLU A 163 0.00 5.33 32.17
N CYS A 164 -0.76 5.60 31.10
CA CYS A 164 -1.06 4.59 30.08
C CYS A 164 0.07 4.41 29.05
N ALA A 165 1.08 3.61 29.41
CA ALA A 165 2.22 3.29 28.54
C ALA A 165 1.81 2.65 27.20
N SER A 166 0.76 1.82 27.21
CA SER A 166 0.22 1.18 25.99
C SER A 166 -0.36 2.19 25.02
N ALA A 167 -1.15 3.16 25.51
CA ALA A 167 -1.69 4.23 24.69
C ALA A 167 -0.58 5.13 24.15
N LYS A 168 0.38 5.52 25.00
CA LYS A 168 1.55 6.31 24.61
C LYS A 168 2.33 5.66 23.46
N PHE A 169 2.63 4.36 23.57
CA PHE A 169 3.31 3.60 22.52
C PHE A 169 2.49 3.55 21.23
N LYS A 170 1.17 3.35 21.32
CA LYS A 170 0.29 3.33 20.14
C LYS A 170 0.26 4.69 19.44
N VAL A 171 0.12 5.79 20.19
CA VAL A 171 0.13 7.18 19.68
C VAL A 171 1.42 7.44 18.90
N GLU A 172 2.57 7.10 19.48
CA GLU A 172 3.89 7.30 18.88
C GLU A 172 4.13 6.41 17.66
N ARG A 173 3.95 5.10 17.82
CA ARG A 173 4.30 4.12 16.77
C ARG A 173 3.41 4.24 15.56
N ASN A 174 2.11 4.51 15.74
CA ASN A 174 1.22 4.70 14.59
C ASN A 174 1.54 6.00 13.85
N ALA A 175 1.90 7.08 14.54
CA ALA A 175 2.31 8.32 13.88
C ALA A 175 3.59 8.08 13.05
N ASN A 176 4.59 7.42 13.63
CA ASN A 176 5.85 7.06 12.96
C ASN A 176 5.62 6.12 11.76
N GLN A 177 4.82 5.06 11.92
CA GLN A 177 4.48 4.13 10.83
C GLN A 177 3.69 4.80 9.70
N LEU A 178 2.91 5.82 10.01
CA LEU A 178 2.16 6.59 9.02
C LEU A 178 2.97 7.76 8.44
N HIS A 179 4.24 7.95 8.82
CA HIS A 179 5.06 9.09 8.41
C HIS A 179 4.38 10.45 8.70
N MET A 180 3.68 10.52 9.83
CA MET A 180 3.11 11.76 10.36
C MET A 180 4.15 12.46 11.23
N THR A 181 4.07 13.78 11.27
CA THR A 181 4.90 14.64 12.13
C THR A 181 4.03 15.28 13.19
N GLY A 182 4.61 15.87 14.23
CA GLY A 182 3.80 16.50 15.27
C GLY A 182 4.49 16.63 16.62
N CYS A 183 3.71 16.87 17.66
CA CYS A 183 4.18 16.88 19.04
C CYS A 183 3.11 16.30 19.96
N VAL A 184 3.58 15.56 20.97
CA VAL A 184 2.76 15.13 22.10
C VAL A 184 3.24 15.86 23.34
N LEU A 185 2.43 16.81 23.79
CA LEU A 185 2.69 17.56 25.00
C LEU A 185 1.94 16.93 26.17
N LEU A 186 2.68 16.57 27.21
CA LEU A 186 2.15 15.97 28.43
C LEU A 186 2.12 17.04 29.53
N HIS A 187 0.91 17.42 29.94
CA HIS A 187 0.64 18.36 31.02
C HIS A 187 -0.46 17.80 31.93
N ARG A 188 -0.45 18.17 33.22
CA ARG A 188 -1.41 17.63 34.19
C ARG A 188 -2.82 18.08 33.83
N GLY A 189 -3.74 17.13 33.65
CA GLY A 189 -5.14 17.40 33.30
C GLY A 189 -5.40 17.84 31.86
N CYS A 190 -4.37 18.11 31.05
CA CYS A 190 -4.55 18.50 29.65
C CYS A 190 -3.36 18.09 28.78
N CYS A 191 -3.35 16.84 28.32
CA CYS A 191 -2.41 16.37 27.32
C CYS A 191 -2.88 16.75 25.91
N VAL A 192 -1.96 17.27 25.09
CA VAL A 192 -2.26 17.73 23.72
C VAL A 192 -1.42 16.94 22.72
N VAL A 193 -2.09 16.34 21.73
CA VAL A 193 -1.46 15.63 20.62
C VAL A 193 -1.75 16.40 19.34
N ALA A 194 -0.76 17.11 18.84
CA ALA A 194 -0.81 17.77 17.53
C ALA A 194 -0.14 16.88 16.50
N VAL A 195 -0.86 16.49 15.45
CA VAL A 195 -0.32 15.66 14.37
C VAL A 195 -0.57 16.29 13.00
N GLU A 196 0.44 16.19 12.15
CA GLU A 196 0.51 16.78 10.82
C GLU A 196 0.81 15.68 9.79
N GLY A 197 0.11 15.70 8.66
CA GLY A 197 0.26 14.68 7.65
C GLY A 197 -0.70 14.84 6.49
N GLY A 198 -0.79 13.81 5.66
CA GLY A 198 -1.76 13.73 4.56
C GLY A 198 -3.15 13.28 5.02
N PRO A 199 -4.20 13.52 4.21
CA PRO A 199 -5.58 13.21 4.59
C PRO A 199 -5.83 11.71 4.85
N LYS A 200 -5.17 10.83 4.08
CA LYS A 200 -5.26 9.37 4.28
C LYS A 200 -4.60 8.91 5.59
N GLN A 201 -3.54 9.59 6.02
CA GLN A 201 -2.84 9.30 7.27
C GLN A 201 -3.75 9.72 8.44
N HIS A 202 -4.32 10.94 8.36
CA HIS A 202 -5.29 11.45 9.33
C HIS A 202 -6.52 10.57 9.48
N ALA A 203 -7.13 10.08 8.40
CA ALA A 203 -8.28 9.18 8.50
C ALA A 203 -7.98 7.90 9.31
N LYS A 204 -6.76 7.35 9.17
CA LYS A 204 -6.31 6.19 9.96
C LYS A 204 -6.02 6.57 11.40
N TYR A 205 -5.37 7.71 11.62
CA TYR A 205 -4.97 8.17 12.94
C TYR A 205 -6.17 8.62 13.78
N LYS A 206 -7.12 9.35 13.19
CA LYS A 206 -8.40 9.72 13.81
C LYS A 206 -9.18 8.49 14.28
N ARG A 207 -9.24 7.44 13.45
CA ARG A 207 -9.86 6.16 13.85
C ARG A 207 -9.08 5.45 14.97
N LEU A 208 -7.75 5.57 15.00
CA LEU A 208 -6.95 5.08 16.11
C LEU A 208 -7.31 5.81 17.41
N MET A 209 -7.26 7.13 17.40
CA MET A 209 -7.43 7.98 18.57
C MET A 209 -8.86 7.95 19.11
N LEU A 210 -9.88 7.97 18.27
CA LEU A 210 -11.28 8.10 18.74
C LEU A 210 -12.00 6.76 18.93
N HIS A 211 -11.56 5.68 18.27
CA HIS A 211 -12.33 4.42 18.25
C HIS A 211 -11.56 3.16 18.62
N ARG A 212 -10.24 3.10 18.35
CA ARG A 212 -9.46 1.87 18.59
C ARG A 212 -8.77 1.87 19.94
N ILE A 213 -8.34 3.03 20.42
CA ILE A 213 -7.84 3.18 21.79
C ILE A 213 -9.07 3.43 22.65
N LYS A 214 -9.28 2.56 23.62
CA LYS A 214 -10.36 2.70 24.60
C LYS A 214 -9.83 3.51 25.78
N TRP A 215 -10.07 4.81 25.76
CA TRP A 215 -9.59 5.71 26.81
C TRP A 215 -10.35 5.52 28.12
N GLU A 216 -11.64 5.19 28.04
CA GLU A 216 -12.53 5.06 29.21
C GLU A 216 -12.13 3.94 30.19
N GLU A 217 -11.31 2.98 29.76
CA GLU A 217 -10.80 1.91 30.63
C GLU A 217 -9.82 2.46 31.69
N ASP A 218 -9.19 3.60 31.43
CA ASP A 218 -8.26 4.26 32.34
C ASP A 218 -9.00 5.34 33.17
N LYS A 219 -9.02 5.18 34.49
CA LYS A 219 -9.53 6.21 35.41
C LYS A 219 -8.43 7.19 35.77
N VAL A 220 -8.74 8.48 35.68
CA VAL A 220 -7.80 9.57 35.87
C VAL A 220 -8.31 10.47 36.99
N LYS A 221 -7.39 10.98 37.81
CA LYS A 221 -7.70 11.99 38.81
C LYS A 221 -7.78 13.36 38.14
N ASP A 222 -8.94 13.99 38.23
CA ASP A 222 -9.13 15.36 37.76
C ASP A 222 -8.36 16.36 38.66
N ALA A 223 -8.34 17.64 38.26
CA ALA A 223 -7.74 18.71 39.06
C ALA A 223 -8.33 18.80 40.49
N ASP A 224 -9.60 18.40 40.66
CA ASP A 224 -10.33 18.38 41.93
C ASP A 224 -10.16 17.05 42.72
N GLY A 225 -9.37 16.10 42.20
CA GLY A 225 -9.10 14.82 42.84
C GLY A 225 -10.16 13.72 42.61
N ASN A 226 -11.19 14.00 41.82
CA ASN A 226 -12.23 13.04 41.46
C ASN A 226 -11.73 12.04 40.39
N GLU A 227 -12.11 10.76 40.51
CA GLU A 227 -11.81 9.74 39.50
C GLU A 227 -12.80 9.81 38.34
N VAL A 228 -12.37 10.41 37.23
CA VAL A 228 -13.14 10.51 35.99
C VAL A 228 -12.56 9.58 34.92
N PRO A 229 -13.40 9.00 34.04
CA PRO A 229 -12.87 8.24 32.92
C PRO A 229 -12.05 9.14 32.00
N ASN A 230 -10.95 8.62 31.49
CA ASN A 230 -10.14 9.31 30.49
C ASN A 230 -10.89 9.35 29.16
N GLU A 231 -10.73 10.44 28.44
CA GLU A 231 -11.34 10.63 27.13
C GLU A 231 -10.38 11.35 26.20
N CYS A 232 -10.50 11.05 24.90
CA CYS A 232 -9.79 11.74 23.84
C CYS A 232 -10.80 12.48 22.96
N ARG A 233 -10.72 13.81 22.92
CA ARG A 233 -11.56 14.65 22.05
C ARG A 233 -10.73 15.26 20.94
N LEU A 234 -11.32 15.35 19.74
CA LEU A 234 -10.74 16.13 18.65
C LEU A 234 -11.09 17.60 18.88
N VAL A 235 -10.08 18.44 19.11
CA VAL A 235 -10.27 19.88 19.37
C VAL A 235 -10.36 20.65 18.05
N TRP A 236 -9.47 20.32 17.11
CA TRP A 236 -9.40 21.02 15.84
C TRP A 236 -8.88 20.11 14.73
N GLU A 237 -9.40 20.28 13.53
CA GLU A 237 -8.96 19.63 12.31
C GLU A 237 -8.97 20.66 11.16
N GLY A 238 -7.87 20.77 10.43
CA GLY A 238 -7.75 21.77 9.37
C GLY A 238 -6.58 21.50 8.43
N VAL A 239 -6.35 22.44 7.50
CA VAL A 239 -5.27 22.38 6.52
C VAL A 239 -4.38 23.60 6.68
N VAL A 240 -3.08 23.38 6.76
CA VAL A 240 -2.04 24.42 6.81
C VAL A 240 -1.11 24.30 5.61
N GLN A 241 -0.37 25.36 5.29
CA GLN A 241 0.51 25.38 4.12
C GLN A 241 1.72 24.46 4.28
N GLN A 242 2.38 24.47 5.44
CA GLN A 242 3.63 23.75 5.69
C GLN A 242 3.61 23.05 7.06
N ARG A 243 4.42 22.00 7.21
CA ARG A 243 4.61 21.28 8.48
C ARG A 243 5.36 22.17 9.46
N ALA A 244 4.86 22.33 10.68
CA ALA A 244 5.55 23.04 11.76
C ALA A 244 6.54 22.12 12.51
N PHE A 245 6.31 20.81 12.48
CA PHE A 245 7.11 19.81 13.20
C PHE A 245 7.85 18.87 12.23
N GLN A 246 9.07 18.44 12.61
CA GLN A 246 9.89 17.52 11.81
C GLN A 246 9.62 16.04 12.12
N GLU A 247 9.41 15.69 13.38
CA GLU A 247 9.18 14.33 13.88
C GLU A 247 8.23 14.40 15.08
N ILE A 248 7.53 13.30 15.38
CA ILE A 248 6.71 13.24 16.59
C ILE A 248 7.61 13.09 17.82
N LYS A 249 7.52 14.05 18.76
CA LYS A 249 8.30 14.02 20.01
C LYS A 249 7.38 14.19 21.22
N PHE A 250 7.73 13.50 22.30
CA PHE A 250 7.09 13.70 23.60
C PHE A 250 7.79 14.80 24.35
N LYS A 251 7.03 15.76 24.85
CA LYS A 251 7.53 16.80 25.75
C LYS A 251 6.67 16.83 27.00
N VAL A 252 7.30 16.52 28.13
CA VAL A 252 6.68 16.68 29.45
C VAL A 252 6.87 18.12 29.89
N VAL A 253 5.79 18.77 30.28
CA VAL A 253 5.81 20.16 30.72
C VAL A 253 4.90 20.36 31.95
N PRO A 254 5.46 20.80 33.09
CA PRO A 254 4.68 20.99 34.31
C PRO A 254 3.90 22.33 34.34
N THR A 255 4.33 23.34 33.58
CA THR A 255 3.70 24.68 33.59
C THR A 255 3.13 25.07 32.24
N GLU A 256 2.00 25.76 32.25
CA GLU A 256 1.31 26.21 31.03
C GLU A 256 2.17 27.18 30.20
N LYS A 257 2.93 28.04 30.88
CA LYS A 257 3.84 28.99 30.22
C LYS A 257 4.87 28.25 29.35
N GLN A 258 5.50 27.21 29.91
CA GLN A 258 6.47 26.39 29.16
C GLN A 258 5.80 25.61 28.02
N ALA A 259 4.53 25.22 28.18
CA ALA A 259 3.76 24.53 27.15
C ALA A 259 3.52 25.45 25.96
N ARG A 260 3.03 26.66 26.24
CA ARG A 260 2.82 27.71 25.23
C ARG A 260 4.11 28.12 24.56
N GLU A 261 5.19 28.34 25.31
CA GLU A 261 6.53 28.62 24.77
C GLU A 261 7.04 27.50 23.85
N HIS A 262 6.71 26.23 24.13
CA HIS A 262 7.09 25.11 23.26
C HIS A 262 6.38 25.19 21.90
N PHE A 263 5.07 25.42 21.87
CA PHE A 263 4.31 25.58 20.63
C PHE A 263 4.66 26.89 19.90
N GLN A 264 4.98 27.96 20.63
CA GLN A 264 5.41 29.24 20.07
C GLN A 264 6.72 29.13 19.29
N LYS A 265 7.66 28.27 19.72
CA LYS A 265 8.89 27.98 18.93
C LYS A 265 8.61 27.44 17.53
N HIS A 266 7.43 26.85 17.35
CA HIS A 266 6.94 26.32 16.07
C HIS A 266 5.89 27.23 15.41
N ASN A 267 5.65 28.42 15.96
CA ASN A 267 4.61 29.39 15.53
C ASN A 267 3.18 28.83 15.53
N VAL A 268 2.89 27.91 16.45
CA VAL A 268 1.59 27.24 16.56
C VAL A 268 1.02 27.30 17.98
N GLU A 269 1.26 28.41 18.71
CA GLU A 269 0.75 28.58 20.08
C GLU A 269 -0.77 28.44 20.21
N HIS A 270 -1.51 28.78 19.15
CA HIS A 270 -2.97 28.69 19.10
C HIS A 270 -3.51 27.26 19.25
N TYR A 271 -2.73 26.22 18.92
CA TYR A 271 -3.13 24.83 19.18
C TYR A 271 -3.20 24.52 20.66
N TRP A 272 -2.24 25.04 21.43
CA TRP A 272 -2.24 24.91 22.88
C TRP A 272 -3.35 25.75 23.49
N ASP A 273 -3.44 27.02 23.11
CA ASP A 273 -4.42 27.95 23.69
C ASP A 273 -5.86 27.44 23.49
N LEU A 274 -6.18 26.89 22.31
CA LEU A 274 -7.50 26.30 22.02
C LEU A 274 -7.78 25.01 22.79
N ALA A 275 -6.80 24.09 22.86
CA ALA A 275 -6.97 22.82 23.58
C ALA A 275 -7.08 23.04 25.09
N TYR A 276 -6.28 23.95 25.63
CA TYR A 276 -6.27 24.31 27.04
C TYR A 276 -7.54 25.08 27.42
N SER A 277 -7.97 26.08 26.62
CA SER A 277 -9.24 26.77 26.87
C SER A 277 -10.43 25.81 26.84
N ALA A 278 -10.45 24.85 25.92
CA ALA A 278 -11.47 23.83 25.87
C ALA A 278 -11.42 22.90 27.10
N ALA A 279 -10.25 22.64 27.68
CA ALA A 279 -10.11 21.84 28.90
C ALA A 279 -10.69 22.56 30.11
N VAL A 280 -10.35 23.84 30.27
CA VAL A 280 -10.81 24.68 31.38
C VAL A 280 -12.32 24.99 31.29
N LEU A 281 -12.84 25.23 30.08
CA LEU A 281 -14.28 25.49 29.87
C LEU A 281 -15.12 24.21 29.75
N GLY A 282 -14.50 23.09 29.37
CA GLY A 282 -15.17 21.81 29.15
C GLY A 282 -15.67 21.13 30.43
N SER A 283 -15.37 21.68 31.60
CA SER A 283 -16.01 21.34 32.87
C SER A 283 -17.42 21.93 33.03
N GLY A 284 -17.89 22.77 32.09
CA GLY A 284 -19.18 23.48 32.20
C GLY A 284 -20.09 23.50 30.96
N LEU A 285 -19.80 22.74 29.91
CA LEU A 285 -20.60 22.74 28.66
C LEU A 285 -21.12 21.36 28.22
N ASP A 286 -21.17 20.40 29.15
CA ASP A 286 -21.86 19.12 28.96
C ASP A 286 -23.17 19.14 29.79
N GLU A 287 -24.09 20.05 29.50
CA GLU A 287 -25.53 19.83 29.73
C GLU A 287 -26.27 19.87 28.39
N PRO A 288 -27.27 18.99 28.17
CA PRO A 288 -27.94 18.78 26.88
C PRO A 288 -28.73 19.98 26.36
#